data_AF-A0A1N6NDQ4-F1
#
_entry.id   AF-A0A1N6NDQ4-F1
#
_cell.length_a   1.000
_cell.length_b   1.000
_cell.length_c   1.000
_cell.angle_alpha   90.00
_cell.angle_beta   90.00
_cell.angle_gamma   90.00
#
_symmetry.space_group_name_H-M   'P 1'
#
loop_
_entity.id
_entity.type
_entity.pdbx_description
1 polymer ?
#
loop_
_entity_poly.entity_id
_entity_poly.type
_entity_poly.pdbx_seq_one_letter_code
_entity_poly.pdbx_strand_id
1 'polypeptide(L)'
;MPHKIGYVDNSNGQLAHYNMLALLRHFCGGFGDVGAIIQSGTGNGTLSGVEASPSSITETWTLTCTAAAANGGTFSVTGSVSGAKPAATVGAAYDNGLIKFTINDGSTDFAVGKQFQIPVTQGAASAVGVAWEVLRYDTVSANRQLILKGKGYTGLEEIFVGWRTYHDVSADYYNMLAGVFTGYISANTFDAQPGAFLTGLPAHNQRIDYWLTLNAQRIVLAMKVGTPVYETCYLGKMLPYGRPSQYPYPVVCAGMLIGAAAVRFSDNTAIHTLGFKGNSARMGLRGNDGWTNPQCYPWSNPFIAGAGTSATSTNLRDTGGIYHLLPLELHDATNLWGALEGVFYITGFNNAVENTLVLDGKTYVVIQDVSRVGHTDYYAMRLDT
;
A
#
# COMPACT_ATOMS: atom_id res chain seq x y z
N MET A 1 -4.03 13.15 4.86
CA MET A 1 -4.00 11.66 5.01
C MET A 1 -2.62 11.22 4.60
N PRO A 2 -2.02 10.17 5.17
CA PRO A 2 -0.65 9.84 4.89
C PRO A 2 -0.51 9.27 3.46
N HIS A 3 0.53 9.73 2.75
CA HIS A 3 0.98 9.12 1.49
C HIS A 3 2.48 8.79 1.54
N LYS A 4 2.93 7.90 0.65
CA LYS A 4 4.34 7.59 0.43
C LYS A 4 4.59 7.41 -1.06
N ILE A 5 5.64 8.05 -1.55
CA ILE A 5 6.14 7.92 -2.92
C ILE A 5 7.56 7.41 -2.83
N GLY A 6 7.94 6.50 -3.71
CA GLY A 6 9.30 5.97 -3.72
C GLY A 6 9.42 4.80 -4.67
N TYR A 7 10.39 3.95 -4.41
CA TYR A 7 10.57 2.71 -5.13
C TYR A 7 10.99 1.59 -4.19
N VAL A 8 10.69 0.37 -4.61
CA VAL A 8 11.32 -0.85 -4.08
C VAL A 8 12.10 -1.50 -5.20
N ASP A 9 13.27 -2.04 -4.87
CA ASP A 9 14.12 -2.77 -5.81
C ASP A 9 14.53 -4.12 -5.20
N ASN A 10 15.51 -4.79 -5.79
CA ASN A 10 16.04 -6.07 -5.30
C ASN A 10 17.40 -5.94 -4.57
N SER A 11 17.78 -4.74 -4.14
CA SER A 11 19.09 -4.46 -3.52
C SER A 11 19.31 -5.21 -2.19
N ASN A 12 18.22 -5.56 -1.48
CA ASN A 12 18.26 -6.32 -0.24
C ASN A 12 18.26 -7.85 -0.43
N GLY A 13 18.44 -8.33 -1.67
CA GLY A 13 18.44 -9.76 -2.01
C GLY A 13 17.04 -10.39 -2.09
N GLN A 14 15.97 -9.60 -2.00
CA GLN A 14 14.59 -10.04 -2.22
C GLN A 14 14.05 -9.45 -3.52
N LEU A 15 13.15 -10.17 -4.21
CA LEU A 15 12.53 -9.67 -5.43
C LEU A 15 11.64 -8.45 -5.14
N ALA A 16 11.58 -7.49 -6.07
CA ALA A 16 10.90 -6.21 -5.84
C ALA A 16 9.42 -6.35 -5.42
N HIS A 17 8.65 -7.27 -6.01
CA HIS A 17 7.26 -7.53 -5.58
C HIS A 17 7.13 -8.02 -4.12
N TYR A 18 8.12 -8.72 -3.56
CA TYR A 18 8.14 -9.03 -2.12
C TYR A 18 8.43 -7.81 -1.27
N ASN A 19 9.35 -6.97 -1.72
CA ASN A 19 9.66 -5.70 -1.05
C ASN A 19 8.47 -4.74 -1.09
N MET A 20 7.67 -4.79 -2.15
CA MET A 20 6.41 -4.05 -2.26
C MET A 20 5.41 -4.51 -1.18
N LEU A 21 5.30 -5.82 -0.93
CA LEU A 21 4.47 -6.35 0.15
C LEU A 21 4.97 -5.90 1.54
N ALA A 22 6.29 -5.92 1.77
CA ALA A 22 6.89 -5.45 3.01
C ALA A 22 6.65 -3.94 3.24
N LEU A 23 6.77 -3.13 2.17
CA LEU A 23 6.45 -1.71 2.18
C LEU A 23 4.98 -1.46 2.55
N LEU A 24 4.04 -2.20 1.95
CA LEU A 24 2.61 -2.08 2.26
C LEU A 24 2.37 -2.36 3.74
N ARG A 25 2.96 -3.42 4.31
CA ARG A 25 2.87 -3.71 5.75
C ARG A 25 3.45 -2.55 6.56
N HIS A 26 4.65 -2.09 6.23
CA HIS A 26 5.36 -1.05 6.99
C HIS A 26 4.56 0.26 7.02
N PHE A 27 4.20 0.78 5.84
CA PHE A 27 3.52 2.07 5.73
C PHE A 27 2.06 1.99 6.20
N CYS A 28 1.27 1.03 5.71
CA CYS A 28 -0.13 0.93 6.09
C CYS A 28 -0.31 0.49 7.55
N GLY A 29 0.61 -0.34 8.05
CA GLY A 29 0.64 -0.75 9.46
C GLY A 29 1.14 0.33 10.42
N GLY A 30 1.62 1.48 9.91
CA GLY A 30 2.10 2.59 10.73
C GLY A 30 3.41 2.32 11.48
N PHE A 31 4.23 1.39 11.00
CA PHE A 31 5.54 1.10 11.59
C PHE A 31 6.46 2.32 11.53
N GLY A 32 7.28 2.51 12.57
CA GLY A 32 8.23 3.62 12.63
C GLY A 32 9.38 3.45 11.64
N ASP A 33 9.79 4.56 11.02
CA ASP A 33 10.94 4.57 10.11
C ASP A 33 12.24 4.62 10.93
N VAL A 34 13.09 3.62 10.76
CA VAL A 34 14.42 3.54 11.40
C VAL A 34 15.43 4.30 10.54
N GLY A 35 16.10 5.27 11.15
CA GLY A 35 17.17 6.05 10.51
C GLY A 35 18.50 5.31 10.46
N ALA A 36 19.53 5.98 9.92
CA ALA A 36 20.88 5.45 9.91
C ALA A 36 21.39 5.21 11.35
N ILE A 37 21.78 3.96 11.64
CA ILE A 37 22.29 3.58 12.95
C ILE A 37 23.72 4.08 13.10
N ILE A 38 23.98 4.83 14.17
CA ILE A 38 25.29 5.38 14.48
C ILE A 38 25.95 4.49 15.54
N GLN A 39 27.23 4.19 15.35
CA GLN A 39 28.02 3.39 16.28
C GLN A 39 29.22 4.18 16.82
N SER A 40 29.53 4.02 18.10
CA SER A 40 30.72 4.61 18.73
C SER A 40 31.30 3.68 19.80
N GLY A 41 32.57 3.87 20.18
CA GLY A 41 33.29 3.03 21.14
C GLY A 41 33.86 1.73 20.57
N THR A 42 34.45 0.90 21.43
CA THR A 42 35.18 -0.33 21.06
C THR A 42 34.25 -1.53 20.87
N GLY A 43 34.48 -2.29 19.80
CA GLY A 43 33.70 -3.47 19.40
C GLY A 43 33.03 -3.25 18.04
N ASN A 44 33.10 -4.26 17.18
CA ASN A 44 32.69 -4.17 15.77
C ASN A 44 31.45 -5.00 15.42
N GLY A 45 30.69 -5.42 16.43
CA GLY A 45 29.40 -6.07 16.22
C GLY A 45 28.34 -5.17 15.56
N THR A 46 27.21 -5.77 15.21
CA THR A 46 26.17 -5.14 14.38
C THR A 46 24.78 -5.30 15.02
N LEU A 47 23.81 -4.54 14.52
CA LEU A 47 22.40 -4.78 14.82
C LEU A 47 21.73 -5.47 13.62
N SER A 48 20.91 -6.47 13.88
CA SER A 48 20.04 -7.11 12.88
C SER A 48 18.60 -7.08 13.34
N GLY A 49 17.66 -7.21 12.40
CA GLY A 49 16.22 -7.25 12.70
C GLY A 49 15.67 -5.99 13.38
N VAL A 50 16.32 -4.84 13.18
CA VAL A 50 15.89 -3.56 13.79
C VAL A 50 14.56 -3.13 13.19
N GLU A 51 13.53 -3.00 14.02
CA GLU A 51 12.20 -2.53 13.61
C GLU A 51 11.55 -1.76 14.75
N ALA A 52 10.93 -0.63 14.41
CA ALA A 52 10.12 0.16 15.33
C ALA A 52 8.64 -0.21 15.18
N SER A 53 7.95 -0.41 16.31
CA SER A 53 6.55 -0.85 16.31
C SER A 53 5.60 0.26 15.80
N PRO A 54 4.34 -0.07 15.46
CA PRO A 54 3.33 0.94 15.15
C PRO A 54 3.06 1.93 16.29
N SER A 55 3.34 1.53 17.53
CA SER A 55 3.21 2.35 18.74
C SER A 55 4.47 3.16 19.06
N SER A 56 5.54 3.01 18.27
CA SER A 56 6.74 3.82 18.42
C SER A 56 6.46 5.31 18.19
N ILE A 57 7.30 6.13 18.80
CA ILE A 57 7.26 7.58 18.68
C ILE A 57 8.58 8.07 18.08
N THR A 58 8.61 9.33 17.65
CA THR A 58 9.85 9.94 17.18
C THR A 58 10.81 10.13 18.35
N GLU A 59 11.86 9.33 18.40
CA GLU A 59 12.88 9.36 19.45
C GLU A 59 14.17 8.66 18.99
N THR A 60 15.26 8.83 19.74
CA THR A 60 16.49 8.06 19.51
C THR A 60 16.68 7.05 20.63
N TRP A 61 16.83 5.78 20.27
CA TRP A 61 17.21 4.72 21.19
C TRP A 61 18.73 4.66 21.31
N THR A 62 19.25 4.80 22.51
CA THR A 62 20.67 4.64 22.83
C THR A 62 20.87 3.30 23.54
N LEU A 63 21.63 2.41 22.90
CA LEU A 63 22.10 1.16 23.50
C LEU A 63 23.51 1.39 24.01
N THR A 64 23.82 1.11 25.27
CA THR A 64 25.19 1.24 25.81
C THR A 64 25.64 -0.06 26.47
N CYS A 65 26.81 -0.58 26.09
CA CYS A 65 27.37 -1.76 26.74
C CYS A 65 27.70 -1.44 28.21
N THR A 66 27.03 -2.11 29.14
CA THR A 66 27.22 -1.94 30.58
C THR A 66 28.04 -3.06 31.20
N ALA A 67 28.08 -4.23 30.56
CA ALA A 67 28.94 -5.35 30.93
C ALA A 67 29.51 -6.00 29.67
N ALA A 68 30.84 -5.97 29.54
CA ALA A 68 31.55 -6.66 28.47
C ALA A 68 31.64 -8.17 28.78
N ALA A 69 31.57 -8.99 27.74
CA ALA A 69 31.83 -10.43 27.82
C ALA A 69 32.44 -10.89 26.48
N ALA A 70 33.29 -11.91 26.52
CA ALA A 70 33.83 -12.50 25.29
C ALA A 70 32.68 -13.11 24.47
N ASN A 71 32.63 -12.77 23.18
CA ASN A 71 31.55 -13.13 22.26
C ASN A 71 30.14 -12.75 22.76
N GLY A 72 30.03 -11.66 23.54
CA GLY A 72 28.79 -11.34 24.23
C GLY A 72 28.77 -9.95 24.86
N GLY A 73 27.86 -9.77 25.81
CA GLY A 73 27.73 -8.55 26.60
C GLY A 73 26.29 -8.19 26.92
N THR A 74 26.13 -7.23 27.82
CA THR A 74 24.83 -6.68 28.22
C THR A 74 24.79 -5.20 27.89
N PHE A 75 23.69 -4.75 27.29
CA PHE A 75 23.48 -3.36 26.88
C PHE A 75 22.27 -2.76 27.61
N SER A 76 22.43 -1.59 28.21
CA SER A 76 21.27 -0.78 28.62
C SER A 76 20.52 -0.30 27.38
N VAL A 77 19.20 -0.23 27.45
CA VAL A 77 18.35 0.28 26.35
C VAL A 77 17.58 1.50 26.86
N THR A 78 17.79 2.67 26.26
CA THR A 78 17.13 3.91 26.70
C THR A 78 16.66 4.73 25.50
N GLY A 79 15.35 5.01 25.45
CA GLY A 79 14.77 5.93 24.49
C GLY A 79 14.83 7.37 25.00
N SER A 80 15.12 8.32 24.12
CA SER A 80 15.20 9.75 24.48
C SER A 80 13.87 10.32 24.98
N VAL A 81 12.74 9.65 24.69
CA VAL A 81 11.41 10.03 25.19
C VAL A 81 10.80 8.92 26.04
N SER A 82 10.90 7.67 25.59
CA SER A 82 10.31 6.51 26.27
C SER A 82 11.07 6.06 27.53
N GLY A 83 12.25 6.65 27.78
CA GLY A 83 13.09 6.38 28.95
C GLY A 83 13.78 5.01 28.90
N ALA A 84 14.31 4.61 30.05
CA ALA A 84 15.00 3.33 30.20
C ALA A 84 14.04 2.14 30.10
N LYS A 85 14.48 1.08 29.42
CA LYS A 85 13.80 -0.20 29.26
C LYS A 85 14.70 -1.33 29.76
N PRO A 86 14.20 -2.58 29.89
CA PRO A 86 15.04 -3.71 30.26
C PRO A 86 16.27 -3.82 29.36
N ALA A 87 17.38 -4.30 29.92
CA ALA A 87 18.64 -4.47 29.21
C ALA A 87 18.52 -5.52 28.10
N ALA A 88 19.29 -5.35 27.03
CA ALA A 88 19.44 -6.32 25.96
C ALA A 88 20.70 -7.17 26.18
N THR A 89 20.62 -8.45 25.82
CA THR A 89 21.76 -9.37 25.86
C THR A 89 22.21 -9.66 24.44
N VAL A 90 23.52 -9.60 24.18
CA VAL A 90 24.10 -9.93 22.87
C VAL A 90 23.72 -11.37 22.46
N GLY A 91 23.34 -11.55 21.20
CA GLY A 91 22.88 -12.82 20.63
C GLY A 91 21.42 -13.18 20.95
N ALA A 92 20.76 -12.47 21.87
CA ALA A 92 19.34 -12.68 22.19
C ALA A 92 18.45 -11.68 21.45
N ALA A 93 17.26 -12.13 21.03
CA ALA A 93 16.24 -11.24 20.49
C ALA A 93 15.74 -10.28 21.58
N TYR A 94 15.73 -8.99 21.28
CA TYR A 94 15.19 -7.95 22.14
C TYR A 94 13.90 -7.40 21.56
N ASP A 95 12.87 -7.26 22.39
CA ASP A 95 11.63 -6.56 22.07
C ASP A 95 11.06 -5.93 23.35
N ASN A 96 10.81 -4.62 23.31
CA ASN A 96 10.20 -3.88 24.42
C ASN A 96 8.81 -3.32 24.08
N GLY A 97 8.23 -3.73 22.95
CA GLY A 97 6.96 -3.25 22.40
C GLY A 97 7.05 -1.96 21.58
N LEU A 98 8.19 -1.24 21.61
CA LEU A 98 8.43 -0.01 20.83
C LEU A 98 9.54 -0.19 19.80
N ILE A 99 10.58 -0.93 20.14
CA ILE A 99 11.66 -1.30 19.24
C ILE A 99 12.07 -2.75 19.50
N LYS A 100 12.41 -3.45 18.41
CA LYS A 100 13.00 -4.78 18.45
C LYS A 100 14.28 -4.84 17.64
N PHE A 101 15.22 -5.69 18.04
CA PHE A 101 16.51 -5.91 17.36
C PHE A 101 17.23 -7.12 17.97
N THR A 102 18.30 -7.57 17.32
CA THR A 102 19.31 -8.46 17.90
C THR A 102 20.67 -7.79 17.79
N ILE A 103 21.44 -7.80 18.89
CA ILE A 103 22.84 -7.35 18.88
C ILE A 103 23.70 -8.55 18.52
N ASN A 104 24.40 -8.49 17.40
CA ASN A 104 25.32 -9.52 16.96
C ASN A 104 26.73 -9.12 17.34
N ASP A 105 27.47 -10.04 17.94
CA ASP A 105 28.88 -9.81 18.18
C ASP A 105 29.69 -9.83 16.88
N GLY A 106 30.84 -9.17 16.90
CA GLY A 106 31.77 -9.12 15.76
C GLY A 106 33.05 -9.91 16.04
N SER A 107 34.11 -9.63 15.28
CA SER A 107 35.43 -10.23 15.56
C SER A 107 36.18 -9.54 16.72
N THR A 108 35.73 -8.35 17.11
CA THR A 108 36.25 -7.59 18.24
C THR A 108 35.12 -7.42 19.25
N ASP A 109 35.31 -8.00 20.44
CA ASP A 109 34.36 -7.94 21.55
C ASP A 109 34.00 -6.50 21.92
N PHE A 110 32.77 -6.32 22.41
CA PHE A 110 32.32 -5.05 22.94
C PHE A 110 33.04 -4.69 24.24
N ALA A 111 33.49 -3.44 24.36
CA ALA A 111 33.92 -2.88 25.64
C ALA A 111 32.79 -2.08 26.30
N VAL A 112 32.85 -1.97 27.64
CA VAL A 112 31.94 -1.09 28.40
C VAL A 112 32.01 0.34 27.83
N GLY A 113 30.85 0.94 27.57
CA GLY A 113 30.74 2.25 26.92
C GLY A 113 30.59 2.23 25.39
N LYS A 114 30.68 1.07 24.72
CA LYS A 114 30.22 0.91 23.32
C LYS A 114 28.78 1.38 23.19
N GLN A 115 28.47 2.11 22.12
CA GLN A 115 27.10 2.55 21.84
C GLN A 115 26.59 2.23 20.43
N PHE A 116 25.28 2.02 20.37
CA PHE A 116 24.46 2.14 19.17
C PHE A 116 23.41 3.24 19.40
N GLN A 117 23.28 4.17 18.48
CA GLN A 117 22.18 5.13 18.44
C GLN A 117 21.28 4.79 17.26
N ILE A 118 20.00 4.60 17.55
CA ILE A 118 18.98 4.21 16.58
C ILE A 118 17.92 5.31 16.52
N PRO A 119 18.04 6.25 15.56
CA PRO A 119 16.99 7.23 15.33
C PRO A 119 15.72 6.52 14.84
N VAL A 120 14.58 6.84 15.44
CA VAL A 120 13.26 6.36 15.01
C VAL A 120 12.38 7.57 14.74
N THR A 121 11.72 7.58 13.60
CA THR A 121 10.64 8.52 13.27
C THR A 121 9.31 7.77 13.34
N GLN A 122 8.32 8.33 14.04
CA GLN A 122 7.00 7.73 14.13
C GLN A 122 6.40 7.51 12.73
N GLY A 123 5.77 6.34 12.52
CA GLY A 123 5.13 6.02 11.24
C GLY A 123 4.00 7.00 10.92
N ALA A 124 3.98 7.53 9.69
CA ALA A 124 3.04 8.59 9.29
C ALA A 124 1.56 8.19 9.49
N ALA A 125 1.20 6.92 9.24
CA ALA A 125 -0.15 6.44 9.46
C ALA A 125 -0.54 6.37 10.95
N SER A 126 0.41 6.02 11.83
CA SER A 126 0.20 6.05 13.28
C SER A 126 0.10 7.48 13.81
N ALA A 127 0.92 8.39 13.29
CA ALA A 127 0.97 9.80 13.72
C ALA A 127 -0.38 10.52 13.55
N VAL A 128 -1.14 10.19 12.50
CA VAL A 128 -2.50 10.74 12.29
C VAL A 128 -3.61 9.77 12.70
N GLY A 129 -3.27 8.66 13.35
CA GLY A 129 -4.22 7.69 13.88
C GLY A 129 -5.03 6.94 12.82
N VAL A 130 -4.48 6.67 11.64
CA VAL A 130 -5.14 5.87 10.57
C VAL A 130 -4.38 4.60 10.20
N ALA A 131 -3.40 4.18 11.01
CA ALA A 131 -2.71 2.90 10.85
C ALA A 131 -3.70 1.72 10.84
N TRP A 132 -3.45 0.77 9.95
CA TRP A 132 -4.21 -0.46 9.81
C TRP A 132 -3.57 -1.57 10.64
N GLU A 133 -4.36 -2.34 11.37
CA GLU A 133 -3.86 -3.45 12.16
C GLU A 133 -3.37 -4.59 11.24
N VAL A 134 -2.18 -5.14 11.51
CA VAL A 134 -1.67 -6.30 10.77
C VAL A 134 -2.23 -7.58 11.37
N LEU A 135 -3.15 -8.24 10.65
CA LEU A 135 -3.75 -9.51 11.09
C LEU A 135 -2.95 -10.73 10.63
N ARG A 136 -2.29 -10.63 9.47
CA ARG A 136 -1.43 -11.68 8.91
C ARG A 136 -0.28 -11.05 8.16
N TYR A 137 0.93 -11.55 8.38
CA TYR A 137 2.10 -11.26 7.56
C TYR A 137 2.96 -12.52 7.41
N ASP A 138 2.80 -13.21 6.28
CA ASP A 138 3.56 -14.41 5.94
C ASP A 138 4.67 -14.05 4.94
N THR A 139 5.92 -14.29 5.35
CA THR A 139 7.12 -14.08 4.53
C THR A 139 7.84 -15.37 4.19
N VAL A 140 7.37 -16.51 4.69
CA VAL A 140 8.01 -17.82 4.56
C VAL A 140 7.56 -18.52 3.30
N SER A 141 6.28 -18.43 2.95
CA SER A 141 5.76 -19.03 1.72
C SER A 141 6.28 -18.32 0.47
N ALA A 142 6.32 -19.05 -0.66
CA ALA A 142 6.62 -18.45 -1.97
C ALA A 142 5.56 -17.41 -2.37
N ASN A 143 4.32 -17.63 -1.97
CA ASN A 143 3.21 -16.71 -2.17
C ASN A 143 2.93 -15.97 -0.86
N ARG A 144 3.81 -15.03 -0.52
CA ARG A 144 3.77 -14.19 0.69
C ARG A 144 2.45 -13.45 0.81
N GLN A 145 1.98 -13.23 2.03
CA GLN A 145 0.64 -12.70 2.29
C GLN A 145 0.66 -11.60 3.33
N LEU A 146 -0.21 -10.62 3.13
CA LEU A 146 -0.52 -9.55 4.06
C LEU A 146 -2.03 -9.42 4.16
N ILE A 147 -2.58 -9.43 5.38
CA ILE A 147 -3.97 -9.06 5.65
C ILE A 147 -3.97 -7.97 6.71
N LEU A 148 -4.69 -6.90 6.44
CA LEU A 148 -4.82 -5.71 7.26
C LEU A 148 -6.27 -5.48 7.67
N LYS A 149 -6.47 -4.87 8.85
CA LYS A 149 -7.78 -4.40 9.33
C LYS A 149 -7.77 -2.89 9.59
N GLY A 150 -8.61 -2.17 8.87
CA GLY A 150 -8.86 -0.75 9.04
C GLY A 150 -10.02 -0.52 10.01
N LYS A 151 -9.97 0.59 10.75
CA LYS A 151 -10.95 0.93 11.79
C LYS A 151 -12.09 1.86 11.33
N GLY A 152 -11.97 2.36 10.11
CA GLY A 152 -12.88 3.35 9.55
C GLY A 152 -12.87 4.72 10.24
N TYR A 153 -13.67 5.67 9.74
CA TYR A 153 -13.66 7.04 10.27
C TYR A 153 -14.25 7.14 11.68
N THR A 154 -15.14 6.22 12.05
CA THR A 154 -15.70 6.15 13.40
C THR A 154 -14.74 5.48 14.39
N GLY A 155 -13.70 4.79 13.91
CA GLY A 155 -12.80 3.99 14.72
C GLY A 155 -13.40 2.67 15.23
N LEU A 156 -14.63 2.34 14.85
CA LEU A 156 -15.39 1.18 15.32
C LEU A 156 -15.70 0.17 14.21
N GLU A 157 -15.23 0.41 12.99
CA GLU A 157 -15.46 -0.47 11.85
C GLU A 157 -14.36 -1.52 11.76
N GLU A 158 -14.65 -2.64 11.10
CA GLU A 158 -13.64 -3.63 10.77
C GLU A 158 -13.60 -3.80 9.26
N ILE A 159 -12.57 -3.25 8.62
CA ILE A 159 -12.43 -3.24 7.17
C ILE A 159 -11.25 -4.10 6.80
N PHE A 160 -11.49 -5.21 6.09
CA PHE A 160 -10.45 -6.19 5.82
C PHE A 160 -9.96 -6.08 4.37
N VAL A 161 -8.65 -5.87 4.21
CA VAL A 161 -7.97 -5.80 2.91
C VAL A 161 -6.69 -6.62 2.95
N GLY A 162 -6.16 -7.00 1.79
CA GLY A 162 -4.92 -7.76 1.77
C GLY A 162 -4.26 -7.85 0.40
N TRP A 163 -3.03 -8.35 0.44
CA TRP A 163 -2.24 -8.67 -0.74
C TRP A 163 -1.59 -10.04 -0.60
N ARG A 164 -1.49 -10.78 -1.70
CA ARG A 164 -0.72 -12.02 -1.81
C ARG A 164 0.18 -11.95 -3.02
N THR A 165 1.44 -12.35 -2.92
CA THR A 165 2.29 -12.48 -4.12
C THR A 165 1.97 -13.76 -4.88
N TYR A 166 2.17 -13.74 -6.20
CA TYR A 166 2.15 -14.93 -7.03
C TYR A 166 3.03 -14.73 -8.27
N HIS A 167 3.87 -15.70 -8.57
CA HIS A 167 4.86 -15.56 -9.65
C HIS A 167 5.17 -16.91 -10.29
N ASP A 168 5.69 -16.86 -11.51
CA ASP A 168 6.31 -17.99 -12.20
C ASP A 168 7.56 -17.47 -12.94
N VAL A 169 8.71 -18.07 -12.62
CA VAL A 169 10.01 -17.65 -13.18
C VAL A 169 10.12 -18.01 -14.66
N SER A 170 9.54 -19.12 -15.08
CA SER A 170 9.60 -19.59 -16.48
C SER A 170 8.66 -18.77 -17.37
N ALA A 171 7.51 -18.38 -16.84
CA ALA A 171 6.53 -17.55 -17.54
C ALA A 171 6.77 -16.03 -17.34
N ASP A 172 7.81 -15.64 -16.60
CA ASP A 172 8.27 -14.26 -16.38
C ASP A 172 7.16 -13.31 -15.90
N TYR A 173 6.37 -13.72 -14.90
CA TYR A 173 5.46 -12.83 -14.19
C TYR A 173 5.71 -12.90 -12.68
N TYR A 174 5.66 -11.73 -12.03
CA TYR A 174 5.97 -11.55 -10.61
C TYR A 174 4.92 -10.66 -9.95
N ASN A 175 3.69 -11.14 -9.91
CA ASN A 175 2.51 -10.34 -9.66
C ASN A 175 2.12 -10.32 -8.18
N MET A 176 1.18 -9.42 -7.87
CA MET A 176 0.48 -9.34 -6.61
C MET A 176 -1.02 -9.56 -6.84
N LEU A 177 -1.70 -10.15 -5.88
CA LEU A 177 -3.14 -10.31 -5.84
C LEU A 177 -3.67 -9.42 -4.73
N ALA A 178 -4.43 -8.40 -5.10
CA ALA A 178 -5.10 -7.51 -4.16
C ALA A 178 -6.47 -8.09 -3.81
N GLY A 179 -6.94 -7.85 -2.58
CA GLY A 179 -8.20 -8.41 -2.11
C GLY A 179 -8.86 -7.62 -1.00
N VAL A 180 -10.17 -7.79 -0.90
CA VAL A 180 -10.98 -7.34 0.22
C VAL A 180 -11.80 -8.50 0.76
N PHE A 181 -12.17 -8.42 2.03
CA PHE A 181 -12.88 -9.47 2.74
C PHE A 181 -14.02 -8.90 3.58
N THR A 182 -15.02 -9.73 3.90
CA THR A 182 -16.11 -9.40 4.82
C THR A 182 -15.84 -9.88 6.25
N GLY A 183 -14.70 -10.52 6.47
CA GLY A 183 -14.26 -11.01 7.78
C GLY A 183 -12.87 -11.62 7.67
N TYR A 184 -12.30 -11.99 8.82
CA TYR A 184 -11.01 -12.66 8.91
C TYR A 184 -11.10 -13.94 9.73
N ILE A 185 -10.56 -15.03 9.18
CA ILE A 185 -10.40 -16.31 9.87
C ILE A 185 -8.94 -16.74 9.71
N SER A 186 -8.21 -16.82 10.84
CA SER A 186 -6.78 -17.11 10.86
C SER A 186 -6.43 -18.48 10.25
N ALA A 187 -7.33 -19.46 10.35
CA ALA A 187 -7.18 -20.79 9.78
C ALA A 187 -7.43 -20.85 8.26
N ASN A 188 -8.15 -19.89 7.67
CA ASN A 188 -8.45 -19.91 6.24
C ASN A 188 -7.24 -19.42 5.43
N THR A 189 -7.09 -19.93 4.21
CA THR A 189 -6.14 -19.37 3.24
C THR A 189 -6.54 -17.95 2.86
N PHE A 190 -5.65 -17.21 2.18
CA PHE A 190 -5.96 -15.86 1.69
C PHE A 190 -7.20 -15.85 0.80
N ASP A 191 -7.25 -16.77 -0.16
CA ASP A 191 -8.32 -16.84 -1.16
C ASP A 191 -9.64 -17.37 -0.58
N ALA A 192 -9.60 -18.04 0.58
CA ALA A 192 -10.77 -18.58 1.28
C ALA A 192 -11.24 -17.70 2.46
N GLN A 193 -10.73 -16.47 2.60
CA GLN A 193 -11.25 -15.54 3.61
C GLN A 193 -12.74 -15.24 3.34
N PRO A 194 -13.56 -15.00 4.40
CA PRO A 194 -14.97 -14.68 4.24
C PRO A 194 -15.22 -13.57 3.21
N GLY A 195 -16.10 -13.87 2.24
CA GLY A 195 -16.50 -12.91 1.22
C GLY A 195 -15.37 -12.40 0.34
N ALA A 196 -14.27 -13.15 0.15
CA ALA A 196 -13.13 -12.69 -0.65
C ALA A 196 -13.53 -12.25 -2.07
N PHE A 197 -13.11 -11.04 -2.44
CA PHE A 197 -13.06 -10.59 -3.83
C PHE A 197 -11.63 -10.22 -4.18
N LEU A 198 -11.09 -10.83 -5.22
CA LEU A 198 -9.66 -10.81 -5.54
C LEU A 198 -9.43 -10.31 -6.96
N THR A 199 -8.42 -9.45 -7.12
CA THR A 199 -8.04 -8.86 -8.40
C THR A 199 -6.52 -8.79 -8.51
N GLY A 200 -6.00 -9.20 -9.66
CA GLY A 200 -4.56 -9.24 -9.89
C GLY A 200 -4.00 -7.86 -10.19
N LEU A 201 -2.75 -7.69 -9.81
CA LEU A 201 -1.95 -6.49 -9.96
C LEU A 201 -0.58 -6.94 -10.48
N PRO A 202 -0.35 -6.88 -11.80
CA PRO A 202 0.97 -7.15 -12.34
C PRO A 202 2.05 -6.36 -11.62
N ALA A 203 3.21 -6.97 -11.46
CA ALA A 203 4.35 -6.36 -10.78
C ALA A 203 5.65 -6.85 -11.42
N HIS A 204 6.78 -6.43 -10.86
CA HIS A 204 8.11 -6.73 -11.40
C HIS A 204 9.01 -7.37 -10.34
N ASN A 205 10.03 -8.08 -10.80
CA ASN A 205 11.07 -8.67 -9.95
C ASN A 205 12.28 -7.74 -9.66
N GLN A 206 12.40 -6.58 -10.32
CA GLN A 206 13.62 -5.74 -10.29
C GLN A 206 13.40 -4.39 -9.63
N ARG A 207 12.49 -3.57 -10.17
CA ARG A 207 12.16 -2.25 -9.61
C ARG A 207 10.67 -1.99 -9.78
N ILE A 208 10.07 -1.39 -8.75
CA ILE A 208 8.69 -0.92 -8.76
C ILE A 208 8.72 0.49 -8.15
N ASP A 209 8.46 1.52 -8.96
CA ASP A 209 8.16 2.85 -8.43
C ASP A 209 6.69 2.88 -8.00
N TYR A 210 6.36 3.56 -6.91
CA TYR A 210 5.02 3.52 -6.34
C TYR A 210 4.55 4.88 -5.84
N TRP A 211 3.23 5.03 -5.83
CA TRP A 211 2.49 6.05 -5.10
C TRP A 211 1.43 5.36 -4.26
N LEU A 212 1.52 5.52 -2.94
CA LEU A 212 0.65 4.85 -1.98
C LEU A 212 -0.02 5.89 -1.10
N THR A 213 -1.33 5.84 -1.00
CA THR A 213 -2.12 6.69 -0.11
C THR A 213 -3.13 5.85 0.65
N LEU A 214 -3.44 6.25 1.88
CA LEU A 214 -4.46 5.59 2.68
C LEU A 214 -5.19 6.55 3.59
N ASN A 215 -6.36 6.12 4.05
CA ASN A 215 -7.06 6.68 5.19
C ASN A 215 -7.59 5.53 6.06
N ALA A 216 -8.46 5.83 7.02
CA ALA A 216 -8.98 4.81 7.94
C ALA A 216 -9.89 3.76 7.25
N GLN A 217 -10.38 4.02 6.03
CA GLN A 217 -11.36 3.19 5.32
C GLN A 217 -10.87 2.60 3.99
N ARG A 218 -9.86 3.19 3.34
CA ARG A 218 -9.33 2.73 2.05
C ARG A 218 -7.81 2.89 1.91
N ILE A 219 -7.25 2.06 1.04
CA ILE A 219 -5.87 2.11 0.56
C ILE A 219 -5.90 2.15 -0.97
N VAL A 220 -5.16 3.08 -1.57
CA VAL A 220 -4.96 3.15 -3.01
C VAL A 220 -3.47 3.10 -3.32
N LEU A 221 -3.13 2.24 -4.26
CA LEU A 221 -1.77 2.02 -4.73
C LEU A 221 -1.73 2.25 -6.24
N ALA A 222 -0.76 3.03 -6.70
CA ALA A 222 -0.30 3.04 -8.08
C ALA A 222 1.13 2.54 -8.11
N MET A 223 1.49 1.77 -9.13
CA MET A 223 2.84 1.28 -9.37
C MET A 223 3.24 1.54 -10.81
N LYS A 224 4.51 1.81 -11.04
CA LYS A 224 5.16 1.74 -12.35
C LYS A 224 6.07 0.53 -12.37
N VAL A 225 5.81 -0.36 -13.31
CA VAL A 225 6.43 -1.69 -13.38
C VAL A 225 7.15 -1.93 -14.71
N GLY A 226 7.19 -0.92 -15.59
CA GLY A 226 7.84 -0.99 -16.90
C GLY A 226 7.89 0.38 -17.58
N THR A 227 8.28 0.43 -18.86
CA THR A 227 8.57 1.69 -19.58
C THR A 227 7.59 1.98 -20.74
N PRO A 228 6.56 2.82 -20.50
CA PRO A 228 5.81 2.91 -19.27
C PRO A 228 4.74 1.80 -19.16
N VAL A 229 4.65 1.14 -18.00
CA VAL A 229 3.53 0.26 -17.64
C VAL A 229 3.12 0.60 -16.21
N TYR A 230 1.86 1.00 -16.03
CA TYR A 230 1.32 1.39 -14.72
C TYR A 230 0.19 0.49 -14.28
N GLU A 231 0.17 0.25 -12.97
CA GLU A 231 -0.71 -0.69 -12.29
C GLU A 231 -1.39 0.04 -11.16
N THR A 232 -2.66 -0.27 -10.85
CA THR A 232 -3.32 0.31 -9.69
C THR A 232 -4.25 -0.65 -8.99
N CYS A 233 -4.44 -0.46 -7.69
CA CYS A 233 -5.58 -1.01 -6.99
C CYS A 233 -6.23 0.00 -6.04
N TYR A 234 -7.55 -0.14 -5.87
CA TYR A 234 -8.35 0.50 -4.83
C TYR A 234 -8.92 -0.60 -3.93
N LEU A 235 -8.58 -0.56 -2.63
CA LEU A 235 -9.11 -1.50 -1.64
C LEU A 235 -9.72 -0.73 -0.47
N GLY A 236 -10.94 -1.06 -0.09
CA GLY A 236 -11.62 -0.50 1.08
C GLY A 236 -12.95 0.16 0.73
N LYS A 237 -13.52 0.96 1.64
CA LYS A 237 -14.85 1.53 1.43
C LYS A 237 -14.83 2.65 0.39
N MET A 238 -15.90 2.73 -0.40
CA MET A 238 -16.28 3.96 -1.11
C MET A 238 -17.08 4.88 -0.17
N LEU A 239 -17.35 6.12 -0.57
CA LEU A 239 -18.30 7.01 0.11
C LEU A 239 -19.73 6.66 -0.35
N PRO A 240 -20.55 5.97 0.47
CA PRO A 240 -21.89 5.57 0.05
C PRO A 240 -22.86 6.77 0.04
N TYR A 241 -23.81 6.77 -0.87
CA TYR A 241 -24.96 7.71 -0.83
C TYR A 241 -26.12 7.19 0.03
N GLY A 242 -26.16 5.88 0.28
CA GLY A 242 -27.03 5.27 1.28
C GLY A 242 -26.55 5.56 2.70
N ARG A 243 -27.48 5.60 3.67
CA ARG A 243 -27.13 5.74 5.09
C ARG A 243 -26.39 4.50 5.59
N PRO A 244 -25.54 4.60 6.63
CA PRO A 244 -24.85 3.43 7.21
C PRO A 244 -25.79 2.27 7.60
N SER A 245 -27.04 2.55 7.98
CA SER A 245 -28.04 1.52 8.30
C SER A 245 -28.59 0.78 7.07
N GLN A 246 -28.55 1.41 5.89
CA GLN A 246 -29.02 0.83 4.62
C GLN A 246 -27.89 0.16 3.86
N TYR A 247 -26.67 0.68 4.00
CA TYR A 247 -25.49 0.16 3.33
C TYR A 247 -24.30 0.06 4.29
N PRO A 248 -24.24 -0.97 5.15
CA PRO A 248 -23.28 -1.03 6.25
C PRO A 248 -21.82 -1.24 5.81
N TYR A 249 -21.61 -1.94 4.69
CA TYR A 249 -20.27 -2.39 4.28
C TYR A 249 -19.99 -2.17 2.78
N PRO A 250 -19.94 -0.90 2.32
CA PRO A 250 -19.75 -0.53 0.91
C PRO A 250 -18.28 -0.65 0.46
N VAL A 251 -17.70 -1.84 0.63
CA VAL A 251 -16.31 -2.12 0.28
C VAL A 251 -16.17 -2.38 -1.22
N VAL A 252 -15.15 -1.77 -1.80
CA VAL A 252 -14.73 -1.92 -3.19
C VAL A 252 -13.37 -2.60 -3.25
N CYS A 253 -13.25 -3.53 -4.18
CA CYS A 253 -11.99 -4.09 -4.63
C CYS A 253 -11.86 -3.83 -6.12
N ALA A 254 -10.85 -3.10 -6.55
CA ALA A 254 -10.55 -2.87 -7.96
C ALA A 254 -9.06 -3.03 -8.20
N GLY A 255 -8.67 -3.73 -9.26
CA GLY A 255 -7.29 -3.93 -9.69
C GLY A 255 -7.21 -4.09 -11.21
N MET A 256 -6.15 -4.74 -11.71
CA MET A 256 -5.79 -4.69 -13.14
C MET A 256 -6.12 -5.98 -13.90
N LEU A 257 -6.31 -7.09 -13.17
CA LEU A 257 -6.65 -8.40 -13.71
C LEU A 257 -7.81 -9.05 -12.95
N ILE A 258 -8.49 -9.99 -13.60
CA ILE A 258 -9.53 -10.82 -12.98
C ILE A 258 -8.84 -11.92 -12.17
N GLY A 259 -9.01 -11.92 -10.84
CA GLY A 259 -8.37 -12.91 -9.96
C GLY A 259 -6.84 -12.99 -10.13
N ALA A 260 -6.28 -14.16 -9.84
CA ALA A 260 -4.84 -14.44 -9.97
C ALA A 260 -4.44 -14.88 -11.38
N ALA A 261 -4.79 -14.09 -12.40
CA ALA A 261 -4.47 -14.42 -13.79
C ALA A 261 -2.95 -14.46 -14.01
N ALA A 262 -2.48 -15.47 -14.76
CA ALA A 262 -1.09 -15.67 -15.16
C ALA A 262 -0.72 -14.75 -16.34
N VAL A 263 -0.74 -13.45 -16.09
CA VAL A 263 -0.54 -12.39 -17.09
C VAL A 263 0.67 -11.56 -16.70
N ARG A 264 1.59 -11.35 -17.64
CA ARG A 264 2.77 -10.52 -17.45
C ARG A 264 2.41 -9.04 -17.52
N PHE A 265 3.16 -8.19 -16.82
CA PHE A 265 2.96 -6.72 -16.85
C PHE A 265 3.00 -6.13 -18.26
N SER A 266 3.69 -6.77 -19.21
CA SER A 266 3.78 -6.32 -20.59
C SER A 266 2.60 -6.72 -21.48
N ASP A 267 1.57 -7.40 -20.93
CA ASP A 267 0.37 -7.74 -21.69
C ASP A 267 -0.35 -6.47 -22.14
N ASN A 268 -0.64 -6.38 -23.44
CA ASN A 268 -1.24 -5.22 -24.08
C ASN A 268 -2.69 -5.47 -24.51
N THR A 269 -3.27 -6.61 -24.13
CA THR A 269 -4.63 -6.96 -24.51
C THR A 269 -5.65 -6.26 -23.62
N ALA A 270 -6.93 -6.36 -23.96
CA ALA A 270 -8.01 -5.80 -23.17
C ALA A 270 -8.19 -6.48 -21.79
N ILE A 271 -7.51 -7.60 -21.53
CA ILE A 271 -7.58 -8.28 -20.23
C ILE A 271 -6.82 -7.51 -19.14
N HIS A 272 -5.86 -6.67 -19.53
CA HIS A 272 -5.02 -5.88 -18.66
C HIS A 272 -5.40 -4.39 -18.73
N THR A 273 -6.17 -3.90 -17.76
CA THR A 273 -6.65 -2.50 -17.71
C THR A 273 -7.17 -2.12 -16.33
N LEU A 274 -7.26 -0.82 -16.04
CA LEU A 274 -7.86 -0.22 -14.85
C LEU A 274 -9.18 -0.89 -14.42
N GLY A 275 -9.24 -1.28 -13.14
CA GLY A 275 -10.39 -1.99 -12.59
C GLY A 275 -11.67 -1.19 -12.55
N PHE A 276 -11.59 0.12 -12.32
CA PHE A 276 -12.75 1.02 -12.27
C PHE A 276 -13.07 1.67 -13.62
N LYS A 277 -12.53 1.17 -14.74
CA LYS A 277 -12.80 1.73 -16.07
C LYS A 277 -14.08 1.14 -16.66
N GLY A 278 -15.17 1.90 -16.55
CA GLY A 278 -16.48 1.54 -17.11
C GLY A 278 -17.13 0.41 -16.33
N ASN A 279 -17.62 -0.62 -17.02
CA ASN A 279 -18.09 -1.88 -16.41
C ASN A 279 -16.96 -2.91 -16.56
N SER A 280 -16.39 -3.37 -15.44
CA SER A 280 -15.16 -4.15 -15.46
C SER A 280 -15.20 -5.28 -14.44
N ALA A 281 -15.03 -6.51 -14.92
CA ALA A 281 -14.93 -7.73 -14.12
C ALA A 281 -13.82 -7.75 -13.05
N ARG A 282 -12.93 -6.75 -13.08
CA ARG A 282 -11.81 -6.56 -12.14
C ARG A 282 -12.20 -5.73 -10.92
N MET A 283 -13.41 -5.16 -10.93
CA MET A 283 -13.99 -4.41 -9.83
C MET A 283 -15.18 -5.14 -9.24
N GLY A 284 -15.19 -5.24 -7.92
CA GLY A 284 -16.31 -5.72 -7.13
C GLY A 284 -16.71 -4.68 -6.11
N LEU A 285 -18.01 -4.39 -6.04
CA LEU A 285 -18.62 -3.63 -4.95
C LEU A 285 -19.45 -4.59 -4.10
N ARG A 286 -19.19 -4.62 -2.79
CA ARG A 286 -19.97 -5.44 -1.87
C ARG A 286 -21.32 -4.78 -1.66
N GLY A 287 -22.39 -5.34 -2.19
CA GLY A 287 -23.78 -4.99 -1.84
C GLY A 287 -24.26 -5.74 -0.61
N ASN A 288 -25.51 -5.51 -0.21
CA ASN A 288 -26.12 -6.22 0.93
C ASN A 288 -26.23 -7.74 0.65
N ASP A 289 -26.54 -8.12 -0.58
CA ASP A 289 -26.83 -9.52 -0.96
C ASP A 289 -25.65 -10.25 -1.60
N GLY A 290 -24.60 -9.54 -2.02
CA GLY A 290 -23.63 -10.12 -2.95
C GLY A 290 -22.50 -9.21 -3.35
N TRP A 291 -21.55 -9.76 -4.09
CA TRP A 291 -20.65 -8.95 -4.90
C TRP A 291 -21.41 -8.50 -6.14
N THR A 292 -21.30 -7.22 -6.45
CA THR A 292 -21.86 -6.62 -7.66
C THR A 292 -20.71 -6.10 -8.53
N ASN A 293 -20.93 -6.08 -9.84
CA ASN A 293 -20.03 -5.44 -10.79
C ASN A 293 -20.64 -4.10 -11.24
N PRO A 294 -20.32 -2.98 -10.56
CA PRO A 294 -20.93 -1.71 -10.89
C PRO A 294 -20.29 -1.11 -12.15
N GLN A 295 -21.07 -0.29 -12.85
CA GLN A 295 -20.52 0.66 -13.80
C GLN A 295 -19.86 1.83 -13.04
N CYS A 296 -18.79 2.38 -13.61
CA CYS A 296 -18.13 3.56 -13.05
C CYS A 296 -18.30 4.77 -13.97
N TYR A 297 -18.89 5.84 -13.46
CA TYR A 297 -18.85 7.16 -14.07
C TYR A 297 -17.46 7.79 -13.85
N PRO A 298 -16.88 8.51 -14.82
CA PRO A 298 -17.46 8.89 -16.11
C PRO A 298 -17.23 7.90 -17.25
N TRP A 299 -16.43 6.83 -17.09
CA TRP A 299 -16.14 5.87 -18.17
C TRP A 299 -17.37 5.13 -18.71
N SER A 300 -18.46 5.06 -17.94
CA SER A 300 -19.76 4.56 -18.39
C SER A 300 -20.52 5.55 -19.30
N ASN A 301 -20.06 6.80 -19.42
CA ASN A 301 -20.64 7.82 -20.28
C ASN A 301 -19.78 8.02 -21.55
N PRO A 302 -20.29 7.62 -22.74
CA PRO A 302 -19.52 7.68 -23.99
C PRO A 302 -19.24 9.09 -24.50
N PHE A 303 -19.88 10.13 -23.94
CA PHE A 303 -19.67 11.53 -24.32
C PHE A 303 -18.66 12.27 -23.44
N ILE A 304 -18.36 11.72 -22.25
CA ILE A 304 -17.41 12.30 -21.29
C ILE A 304 -16.09 11.53 -21.32
N ALA A 305 -16.16 10.19 -21.21
CA ALA A 305 -14.98 9.33 -21.20
C ALA A 305 -15.16 8.15 -22.17
N GLY A 306 -15.68 8.42 -23.37
CA GLY A 306 -15.78 7.45 -24.47
C GLY A 306 -14.53 7.38 -25.36
N ALA A 307 -14.49 6.35 -26.22
CA ALA A 307 -13.34 6.03 -27.07
C ALA A 307 -13.13 6.97 -28.29
N GLY A 308 -13.94 8.03 -28.43
CA GLY A 308 -13.95 8.86 -29.64
C GLY A 308 -13.14 10.15 -29.54
N THR A 309 -12.61 10.58 -30.68
CA THR A 309 -11.99 11.89 -30.90
C THR A 309 -12.80 12.75 -31.89
N SER A 310 -14.07 12.36 -32.13
CA SER A 310 -14.94 12.91 -33.19
C SER A 310 -16.04 13.81 -32.60
N ALA A 311 -16.63 14.68 -33.43
CA ALA A 311 -17.83 15.45 -33.10
C ALA A 311 -19.03 14.59 -32.69
N THR A 312 -19.06 13.31 -33.09
CA THR A 312 -20.11 12.33 -32.74
C THR A 312 -19.75 11.43 -31.55
N SER A 313 -18.55 11.58 -30.99
CA SER A 313 -18.06 10.82 -29.84
C SER A 313 -17.03 11.69 -29.12
N THR A 314 -17.55 12.58 -28.28
CA THR A 314 -16.76 13.58 -27.56
C THR A 314 -16.06 12.96 -26.36
N ASN A 315 -14.97 13.59 -25.94
CA ASN A 315 -14.30 13.31 -24.68
C ASN A 315 -14.10 14.63 -23.92
N LEU A 316 -14.07 14.55 -22.59
CA LEU A 316 -13.72 15.69 -21.77
C LEU A 316 -12.28 16.11 -22.08
N ARG A 317 -12.07 17.41 -22.19
CA ARG A 317 -10.76 18.04 -22.34
C ARG A 317 -10.53 19.04 -21.21
N ASP A 318 -9.32 19.60 -21.16
CA ASP A 318 -9.08 20.76 -20.32
C ASP A 318 -9.95 21.94 -20.79
N THR A 319 -10.34 22.81 -19.86
CA THR A 319 -11.03 24.06 -20.18
C THR A 319 -10.09 25.21 -19.87
N GLY A 320 -9.49 25.79 -20.91
CA GLY A 320 -8.54 26.90 -20.74
C GLY A 320 -7.28 26.51 -19.95
N GLY A 321 -6.74 25.31 -20.15
CA GLY A 321 -5.59 24.78 -19.41
C GLY A 321 -5.91 24.18 -18.05
N ILE A 322 -7.19 24.18 -17.64
CA ILE A 322 -7.63 23.62 -16.37
C ILE A 322 -8.11 22.18 -16.58
N TYR A 323 -7.45 21.25 -15.89
CA TYR A 323 -7.83 19.84 -15.86
C TYR A 323 -8.85 19.57 -14.77
N HIS A 324 -10.11 19.37 -15.17
CA HIS A 324 -11.19 19.08 -14.22
C HIS A 324 -11.13 17.63 -13.73
N LEU A 325 -11.20 17.47 -12.41
CA LEU A 325 -11.38 16.17 -11.78
C LEU A 325 -12.87 15.83 -11.72
N LEU A 326 -13.24 14.65 -12.24
CA LEU A 326 -14.59 14.11 -12.07
C LEU A 326 -14.58 12.99 -11.03
N PRO A 327 -15.57 12.93 -10.12
CA PRO A 327 -15.67 11.84 -9.16
C PRO A 327 -15.87 10.51 -9.87
N LEU A 328 -15.33 9.44 -9.28
CA LEU A 328 -15.56 8.08 -9.75
C LEU A 328 -16.78 7.49 -9.05
N GLU A 329 -17.95 7.63 -9.67
CA GLU A 329 -19.23 7.21 -9.08
C GLU A 329 -19.61 5.81 -9.55
N LEU A 330 -20.04 4.97 -8.61
CA LEU A 330 -20.45 3.60 -8.86
C LEU A 330 -21.97 3.51 -8.98
N HIS A 331 -22.44 2.92 -10.07
CA HIS A 331 -23.87 2.80 -10.37
C HIS A 331 -24.21 1.51 -11.12
N ASP A 332 -25.51 1.23 -11.18
CA ASP A 332 -26.10 0.30 -12.12
C ASP A 332 -27.35 0.94 -12.76
N ALA A 333 -28.11 0.17 -13.55
CA ALA A 333 -29.29 0.67 -14.24
C ALA A 333 -30.38 1.26 -13.31
N THR A 334 -30.37 0.90 -12.03
CA THR A 334 -31.39 1.24 -11.03
C THR A 334 -30.85 1.99 -9.81
N ASN A 335 -29.56 1.90 -9.51
CA ASN A 335 -28.96 2.39 -8.27
C ASN A 335 -27.76 3.29 -8.53
N LEU A 336 -27.64 4.33 -7.72
CA LEU A 336 -26.42 5.12 -7.57
C LEU A 336 -25.85 4.85 -6.17
N TRP A 337 -24.74 4.14 -6.12
CA TRP A 337 -24.23 3.55 -4.88
C TRP A 337 -23.40 4.53 -4.05
N GLY A 338 -22.54 5.31 -4.70
CA GLY A 338 -21.59 6.20 -4.05
C GLY A 338 -20.39 6.55 -4.93
N ALA A 339 -19.37 7.15 -4.35
CA ALA A 339 -18.16 7.57 -5.05
C ALA A 339 -16.89 7.00 -4.41
N LEU A 340 -15.91 6.59 -5.23
CA LEU A 340 -14.59 6.22 -4.73
C LEU A 340 -13.90 7.42 -4.09
N GLU A 341 -13.16 7.18 -3.01
CA GLU A 341 -12.51 8.26 -2.28
C GLU A 341 -11.05 8.45 -2.71
N GLY A 342 -10.69 9.68 -3.09
CA GLY A 342 -9.30 10.03 -3.35
C GLY A 342 -8.76 9.57 -4.71
N VAL A 343 -9.64 9.08 -5.59
CA VAL A 343 -9.36 8.81 -7.00
C VAL A 343 -10.43 9.46 -7.87
N PHE A 344 -10.00 10.07 -8.97
CA PHE A 344 -10.84 10.89 -9.83
C PHE A 344 -10.49 10.62 -11.29
N TYR A 345 -11.47 10.73 -12.17
CA TYR A 345 -11.17 10.78 -13.59
C TYR A 345 -10.50 12.12 -13.92
N ILE A 346 -9.52 12.07 -14.82
CA ILE A 346 -8.87 13.23 -15.42
C ILE A 346 -8.60 12.91 -16.89
N THR A 347 -8.74 13.90 -17.76
CA THR A 347 -8.45 13.70 -19.19
C THR A 347 -6.95 13.54 -19.45
N GLY A 348 -6.63 12.66 -20.40
CA GLY A 348 -5.29 12.48 -20.97
C GLY A 348 -4.93 13.51 -22.05
N PHE A 349 -5.87 14.35 -22.48
CA PHE A 349 -5.61 15.34 -23.52
C PHE A 349 -4.54 16.34 -23.07
N ASN A 350 -3.38 16.36 -23.75
CA ASN A 350 -2.21 17.16 -23.38
C ASN A 350 -1.74 16.95 -21.92
N ASN A 351 -2.08 15.81 -21.31
CA ASN A 351 -1.71 15.50 -19.93
C ASN A 351 -0.74 14.32 -19.93
N ALA A 352 0.35 14.43 -19.17
CA ALA A 352 1.34 13.37 -19.04
C ALA A 352 1.09 12.58 -17.75
N VAL A 353 1.45 11.30 -17.78
CA VAL A 353 1.53 10.48 -16.56
C VAL A 353 2.59 11.06 -15.61
N GLU A 354 2.38 10.86 -14.31
CA GLU A 354 3.20 11.40 -13.22
C GLU A 354 3.12 12.93 -13.03
N ASN A 355 2.40 13.65 -13.90
CA ASN A 355 2.09 15.07 -13.66
C ASN A 355 1.40 15.23 -12.30
N THR A 356 1.74 16.32 -11.62
CA THR A 356 1.07 16.72 -10.39
C THR A 356 0.18 17.95 -10.62
N LEU A 357 -0.94 17.98 -9.92
CA LEU A 357 -1.83 19.14 -9.88
C LEU A 357 -2.27 19.44 -8.45
N VAL A 358 -2.53 20.72 -8.17
CA VAL A 358 -3.02 21.19 -6.87
C VAL A 358 -4.40 21.80 -7.07
N LEU A 359 -5.40 21.25 -6.40
CA LEU A 359 -6.78 21.74 -6.39
C LEU A 359 -7.27 21.81 -4.95
N ASP A 360 -7.81 22.97 -4.55
CA ASP A 360 -8.30 23.23 -3.19
C ASP A 360 -7.30 22.84 -2.08
N GLY A 361 -6.01 23.12 -2.31
CA GLY A 361 -4.92 22.80 -1.38
C GLY A 361 -4.57 21.32 -1.28
N LYS A 362 -5.12 20.46 -2.14
CA LYS A 362 -4.81 19.02 -2.21
C LYS A 362 -3.98 18.72 -3.45
N THR A 363 -2.93 17.94 -3.27
CA THR A 363 -2.07 17.49 -4.36
C THR A 363 -2.60 16.19 -4.96
N TYR A 364 -2.51 16.05 -6.27
CA TYR A 364 -2.87 14.85 -7.00
C TYR A 364 -1.75 14.46 -7.96
N VAL A 365 -1.61 13.17 -8.21
CA VAL A 365 -0.74 12.62 -9.27
C VAL A 365 -1.59 11.99 -10.35
N VAL A 366 -1.24 12.24 -11.61
CA VAL A 366 -1.87 11.67 -12.79
C VAL A 366 -1.27 10.30 -13.07
N ILE A 367 -2.09 9.25 -13.15
CA ILE A 367 -1.66 7.88 -13.41
C ILE A 367 -2.41 7.38 -14.65
N GLN A 368 -1.68 6.70 -15.55
CA GLN A 368 -2.25 6.15 -16.77
C GLN A 368 -2.64 4.67 -16.62
N ASP A 369 -3.48 4.18 -17.53
CA ASP A 369 -3.94 2.80 -17.65
C ASP A 369 -2.90 1.95 -18.41
N VAL A 370 -2.07 1.19 -17.69
CA VAL A 370 -1.03 0.34 -18.30
C VAL A 370 -0.07 1.19 -19.13
N SER A 371 0.04 0.94 -20.43
CA SER A 371 0.87 1.67 -21.38
C SER A 371 0.06 2.62 -22.26
N ARG A 372 -1.24 2.77 -21.99
CA ARG A 372 -2.18 3.52 -22.83
C ARG A 372 -2.06 5.03 -22.60
N VAL A 373 -2.23 5.79 -23.68
CA VAL A 373 -2.04 7.25 -23.71
C VAL A 373 -3.22 8.01 -24.32
N GLY A 374 -4.37 7.33 -24.48
CA GLY A 374 -5.59 7.96 -24.98
C GLY A 374 -6.21 8.92 -23.95
N HIS A 375 -7.16 9.74 -24.40
CA HIS A 375 -7.75 10.80 -23.57
C HIS A 375 -8.52 10.26 -22.35
N THR A 376 -8.89 8.99 -22.38
CA THR A 376 -9.69 8.30 -21.33
C THR A 376 -8.87 7.32 -20.52
N ASP A 377 -7.56 7.29 -20.72
CA ASP A 377 -6.66 6.28 -20.14
C ASP A 377 -5.95 6.79 -18.88
N TYR A 378 -6.52 7.79 -18.22
CA TYR A 378 -5.90 8.45 -17.07
C TYR A 378 -6.89 8.61 -15.91
N TYR A 379 -6.34 8.59 -14.70
CA TYR A 379 -7.03 8.98 -13.49
C TYR A 379 -6.06 9.81 -12.61
N ALA A 380 -6.61 10.67 -11.77
CA ALA A 380 -5.87 11.40 -10.77
C ALA A 380 -6.02 10.70 -9.41
N MET A 381 -4.90 10.44 -8.75
CA MET A 381 -4.86 9.92 -7.39
C MET A 381 -4.47 11.04 -6.44
N ARG A 382 -5.25 11.25 -5.39
CA ARG A 382 -4.94 12.26 -4.37
C ARG A 382 -3.73 11.82 -3.54
N LEU A 383 -2.72 12.67 -3.48
CA LEU A 383 -1.57 12.59 -2.58
C LEU A 383 -1.93 13.40 -1.34
N ASP A 384 -2.72 12.77 -0.49
CA ASP A 384 -3.13 13.36 0.76
C ASP A 384 -1.87 13.70 1.59
N THR A 385 -1.80 14.88 2.20
CA THR A 385 -0.72 15.25 3.16
C THR A 385 -1.17 15.13 4.60
#